data_AF-A0A0N1ICC7-F1
#
_entry.id   AF-A0A0N1ICC7-F1
#
_cell.length_a   1.000
_cell.length_b   1.000
_cell.length_c   1.000
_cell.angle_alpha   90.00
_cell.angle_beta   90.00
_cell.angle_gamma   90.00
#
_symmetry.space_group_name_H-M   'P 1'
#
loop_
_entity.id
_entity.type
_entity.pdbx_description
1 polymer ?
#
loop_
_entity_poly.entity_id
_entity_poly.type
_entity_poly.pdbx_seq_one_letter_code
_entity_poly.pdbx_strand_id
1 'polypeptide(L)' 'MPSIKELNDRLTKQPYISGYTPSSEDEKLFLQVFGENTNVIQWAARMATYYPSEREKMLPIPEDSEDSIDPEDDY' A
#
# COMPACT_ATOMS: atom_id res chain seq x y z
N MET A 1 5.99 -18.21 -10.58
CA MET A 1 5.42 -16.95 -10.06
C MET A 1 6.51 -15.92 -10.20
N PRO A 2 6.31 -14.81 -10.93
CA PRO A 2 7.32 -13.77 -11.02
C PRO A 2 7.56 -13.18 -9.63
N SER A 3 8.82 -12.94 -9.30
CA SER A 3 9.17 -12.18 -8.10
C SER A 3 8.62 -10.74 -8.20
N ILE A 4 8.46 -10.07 -7.06
CA ILE A 4 8.05 -8.65 -7.02
C ILE A 4 9.01 -7.79 -7.87
N LYS A 5 10.31 -8.11 -7.87
CA LYS A 5 11.30 -7.40 -8.68
C LYS A 5 11.04 -7.56 -10.18
N GLU A 6 10.81 -8.78 -10.65
CA GLU A 6 10.52 -9.05 -12.08
C GLU A 6 9.20 -8.41 -12.52
N LEU A 7 8.19 -8.44 -11.65
CA LEU A 7 6.91 -7.76 -11.88
C LEU A 7 7.11 -6.24 -11.99
N ASN A 8 7.88 -5.64 -11.09
CA ASN A 8 8.23 -4.22 -11.14
C ASN A 8 8.95 -3.86 -12.44
N ASP A 9 9.98 -4.63 -12.81
CA ASP A 9 10.75 -4.41 -14.03
C ASP A 9 9.84 -4.48 -15.28
N ARG A 10 8.85 -5.40 -15.30
CA ARG A 10 7.85 -5.49 -16.38
C ARG A 10 6.94 -4.25 -16.41
N LEU A 11 6.43 -3.83 -15.26
CA LEU A 11 5.50 -2.71 -15.13
C LEU A 11 6.14 -1.35 -15.46
N THR A 12 7.47 -1.24 -15.45
CA THR A 12 8.16 -0.04 -15.96
C THR A 12 8.01 0.15 -17.47
N LYS A 13 7.75 -0.92 -18.23
CA LYS A 13 7.67 -0.89 -19.70
C LYS A 13 6.25 -0.69 -20.21
N GLN A 14 5.27 -1.16 -19.43
CA GLN A 14 3.85 -1.08 -19.76
C GLN A 14 3.03 -1.14 -18.46
N PRO A 15 1.89 -0.44 -18.38
CA PRO A 15 1.17 -0.27 -17.12
C PRO A 15 0.44 -1.54 -16.62
N TYR A 16 0.20 -2.51 -17.50
CA TYR A 16 -0.47 -3.78 -17.18
C TYR A 16 0.31 -4.97 -17.74
N ILE A 17 -0.02 -6.16 -17.28
CA ILE A 17 0.62 -7.41 -17.67
C ILE A 17 0.43 -7.70 -19.16
N SER A 18 -0.76 -7.52 -19.71
CA SER A 18 -1.04 -7.87 -21.11
C SER A 18 -1.11 -6.67 -22.06
N GLY A 19 -0.77 -5.45 -21.60
CA GLY A 19 -0.71 -4.27 -22.46
C GLY A 19 -0.97 -2.95 -21.72
N TYR A 20 -1.81 -2.10 -22.32
CA TYR A 20 -2.15 -0.76 -21.83
C TYR A 20 -3.55 -0.65 -21.21
N THR A 21 -4.29 -1.76 -21.15
CA THR A 21 -5.58 -1.86 -20.46
C THR A 21 -5.54 -3.02 -19.47
N PRO A 22 -6.26 -2.95 -18.34
CA PRO A 22 -6.38 -4.05 -17.41
C PRO A 22 -6.92 -5.32 -18.09
N SER A 23 -6.47 -6.48 -17.60
CA SER A 23 -6.89 -7.79 -18.12
C SER A 23 -7.17 -8.79 -16.99
N SER A 24 -7.72 -9.95 -17.35
CA SER A 24 -7.89 -11.07 -16.41
C SER A 24 -6.55 -11.69 -15.97
N GLU A 25 -5.46 -11.45 -16.71
CA GLU A 25 -4.12 -11.86 -16.29
C GLU A 25 -3.61 -10.97 -15.15
N ASP A 26 -3.89 -9.66 -15.22
CA ASP A 26 -3.60 -8.71 -14.14
C ASP A 26 -4.33 -9.09 -12.86
N GLU A 27 -5.63 -9.37 -12.94
CA GLU A 27 -6.45 -9.78 -11.79
C GLU A 27 -5.90 -11.03 -11.12
N LYS A 28 -5.63 -12.08 -11.91
CA LYS A 28 -5.08 -13.34 -11.40
C LYS A 28 -3.74 -13.13 -10.72
N LEU A 29 -2.82 -12.40 -11.35
CA LEU A 29 -1.50 -12.17 -10.79
C LEU A 29 -1.57 -11.29 -9.55
N PHE A 30 -2.45 -10.28 -9.55
CA PHE A 30 -2.68 -9.41 -8.41
C PHE A 30 -3.14 -10.20 -7.19
N LEU A 31 -4.16 -11.06 -7.33
CA LEU A 31 -4.62 -11.95 -6.27
C LEU A 31 -3.54 -12.93 -5.83
N GLN A 32 -2.72 -13.42 -6.77
CA GLN A 32 -1.63 -14.32 -6.44
C GLN A 32 -0.56 -13.66 -5.56
N VAL A 33 -0.23 -12.39 -5.85
CA VAL A 33 0.84 -11.65 -5.17
C VAL A 33 0.37 -11.06 -3.85
N PHE A 34 -0.81 -10.44 -3.83
CA PHE A 34 -1.29 -9.65 -2.68
C PHE A 34 -2.42 -10.32 -1.90
N GLY A 35 -3.03 -11.39 -2.43
CA GLY A 35 -4.20 -12.03 -1.83
C GLY A 35 -5.41 -11.11 -1.72
N GLU A 36 -6.27 -11.37 -0.75
CA GLU A 36 -7.49 -10.60 -0.46
C GLU A 36 -7.25 -9.47 0.57
N ASN A 37 -6.01 -8.99 0.71
CA ASN A 37 -5.63 -7.99 1.71
C ASN A 37 -6.04 -6.55 1.31
N THR A 38 -7.31 -6.34 0.97
CA THR A 38 -7.82 -5.11 0.35
C THR A 38 -7.48 -3.85 1.14
N ASN A 39 -7.55 -3.89 2.47
CA ASN A 39 -7.22 -2.73 3.32
C ASN A 39 -5.74 -2.32 3.21
N VAL A 40 -4.83 -3.31 3.19
CA VAL A 40 -3.39 -3.08 3.04
C VAL A 40 -3.08 -2.53 1.66
N ILE A 41 -3.68 -3.11 0.62
CA ILE A 41 -3.56 -2.64 -0.77
C ILE A 41 -4.02 -1.19 -0.89
N GLN A 42 -5.21 -0.87 -0.36
CA GLN A 42 -5.75 0.49 -0.42
C GLN A 42 -4.89 1.49 0.35
N TRP A 43 -4.31 1.09 1.48
CA TRP A 43 -3.33 1.90 2.20
C TRP A 43 -2.06 2.13 1.36
N ALA A 44 -1.46 1.06 0.80
CA ALA A 44 -0.27 1.16 -0.03
C ALA A 44 -0.49 2.04 -1.27
N ALA A 45 -1.66 1.92 -1.92
CA ALA A 45 -2.05 2.77 -3.04
C ALA A 45 -2.10 4.25 -2.64
N ARG A 46 -2.73 4.58 -1.50
CA ARG A 46 -2.73 5.95 -0.95
C ARG A 46 -1.31 6.46 -0.70
N MET A 47 -0.46 5.63 -0.10
CA MET A 47 0.95 5.98 0.15
C MET A 47 1.74 6.22 -1.14
N ALA A 48 1.46 5.44 -2.20
CA ALA A 48 2.11 5.58 -3.50
C ALA A 48 1.64 6.82 -4.27
N THR A 49 0.37 7.23 -4.11
CA THR A 49 -0.20 8.38 -4.84
C THR A 49 0.25 9.75 -4.33
N TYR A 50 0.81 9.83 -3.11
CA TYR A 50 1.35 11.11 -2.62
C TYR A 50 2.47 11.62 -3.53
N TYR A 51 2.40 12.91 -3.86
CA TYR A 51 3.51 13.60 -4.50
C TYR A 51 4.73 13.56 -3.56
N PRO A 52 5.97 13.51 -4.08
CA PRO A 52 7.17 13.51 -3.25
C PRO A 52 7.18 14.65 -2.21
N SER A 53 6.67 15.82 -2.58
CA SER A 53 6.55 17.00 -1.72
C SER A 53 5.54 16.87 -0.57
N GLU A 54 4.60 15.93 -0.66
CA GLU A 54 3.65 15.62 0.42
C GLU A 54 4.24 14.58 1.38
N ARG A 55 5.08 13.67 0.87
CA ARG A 55 5.79 12.69 1.71
C ARG A 55 6.83 13.35 2.61
N GLU A 56 7.53 14.36 2.09
CA GLU A 56 8.49 15.16 2.86
C GLU A 56 7.83 15.93 4.02
N LYS A 57 6.52 16.17 3.94
CA LYS A 57 5.73 16.87 4.97
C LYS A 57 4.98 15.92 5.89
N MET A 58 5.16 14.60 5.74
CA MET A 58 4.61 13.64 6.68
C MET A 58 5.26 13.90 8.03
N LEU A 59 4.48 14.48 8.93
CA LEU A 59 4.94 14.84 10.26
C LEU A 59 5.34 13.55 10.99
N PRO A 60 6.43 13.57 11.78
CA PRO A 60 6.70 12.50 12.70
C PRO A 60 5.49 12.33 13.62
N ILE A 61 5.12 11.08 13.88
CA ILE A 61 4.09 10.76 14.88
C ILE A 61 4.61 11.35 16.21
N PRO A 62 3.85 12.22 16.89
CA PRO A 62 4.24 12.69 18.21
C PRO A 62 4.45 11.48 19.14
N GLU A 63 5.59 11.41 19.84
CA GLU A 63 5.94 10.27 20.71
C GLU A 63 5.00 10.09 21.92
N ASP A 64 4.08 11.03 22.18
CA ASP A 64 3.27 11.08 23.41
C ASP A 64 1.79 10.69 23.23
N SER A 65 1.45 9.80 22.30
CA SER A 65 0.15 9.12 22.34
C SER A 65 0.28 7.73 22.98
N GLU A 66 0.92 7.67 24.14
CA GLU A 66 0.51 6.68 25.15
C GLU A 66 -0.84 7.16 25.67
N ASP A 67 -1.92 6.47 25.30
CA ASP A 67 -3.21 6.57 25.96
C ASP A 67 -2.95 6.40 27.46
N SER A 68 -2.96 7.52 28.18
CA SER A 68 -3.09 7.53 29.64
C SER A 68 -4.52 7.09 29.93
N ILE A 69 -4.70 5.77 29.99
CA ILE A 69 -5.84 5.18 30.69
C ILE A 69 -5.67 5.59 32.14
N ASP A 70 -6.37 6.64 32.55
CA ASP A 70 -6.53 7.02 33.95
C ASP A 70 -7.41 5.95 34.63
N PRO A 71 -6.88 5.13 35.55
CA PRO A 71 -7.64 4.06 36.20
C PRO A 71 -8.30 4.54 37.51
N GLU A 72 -8.59 5.83 37.67
CA GLU A 72 -9.24 6.37 38.89
C GLU A 72 -10.67 6.88 38.67
N ASP A 73 -11.46 6.16 37.85
CA ASP A 73 -12.91 6.38 37.72
C ASP A 73 -13.72 5.16 38.21
N ASP A 74 -13.29 4.59 39.34
CA ASP A 74 -14.09 3.67 40.16
C ASP A 74 -13.69 3.87 41.63
N TYR A 75 -14.36 4.78 42.35
CA TYR A 75 -14.85 4.63 43.74
C TYR A 75 -15.62 5.86 44.22
#